data_AF-A0A842CLZ7-F1
#
_entry.id   AF-A0A842CLZ7-F1
#
_cell.length_a   1.000
_cell.length_b   1.000
_cell.length_c   1.000
_cell.angle_alpha   90.00
_cell.angle_beta   90.00
_cell.angle_gamma   90.00
#
_symmetry.space_group_name_H-M   'P 1'
#
loop_
_entity.id
_entity.type
_entity.pdbx_description
1 polymer ?
#
loop_
_entity_poly.entity_id
_entity_poly.type
_entity_poly.pdbx_seq_one_letter_code
_entity_poly.pdbx_strand_id
1 'polypeptide(L)'
;MKKQNLLKKAGVAFVAVATLGASVSAVAPAIASASVQPAYVNLSVNKIAIGDTIISGTGTPGDYININDITGKKVFATGDDLKIDASGHFSLQLPAGYAVQLGHTYSVSDSFNLKDVVYSFAGSFSVDTVKNGRTTITGKGIPGHYININDVTSKKVLATGNDVKVDSLGNYSYTLPAGQTFIAGHKLILSDSLNLRSLIQVIVSN
;
A
#
# COMPACT_ATOMS: atom_id res chain seq x y z
N MET A 1 10.18 -40.86 -21.24
CA MET A 1 9.60 -39.89 -20.29
C MET A 1 10.12 -38.50 -20.58
N LYS A 2 9.25 -37.60 -21.09
CA LYS A 2 9.32 -36.13 -20.98
C LYS A 2 8.00 -35.60 -21.56
N LYS A 3 7.08 -35.19 -20.69
CA LYS A 3 5.89 -34.42 -21.09
C LYS A 3 6.21 -32.94 -20.90
N GLN A 4 6.29 -32.19 -21.99
CA GLN A 4 6.09 -30.75 -21.95
C GLN A 4 4.76 -30.48 -22.62
N ASN A 5 3.84 -29.91 -21.85
CA ASN A 5 2.50 -29.54 -22.26
C ASN A 5 2.53 -28.03 -22.48
N LEU A 6 2.62 -27.58 -23.74
CA LEU A 6 2.57 -26.17 -24.07
C LEU A 6 1.16 -25.79 -24.52
N LEU A 7 0.69 -24.69 -23.96
CA LEU A 7 -0.68 -24.23 -23.91
C LEU A 7 -1.29 -23.96 -25.29
N LYS A 8 -2.57 -24.31 -25.39
CA LYS A 8 -3.51 -23.90 -26.43
C LYS A 8 -3.58 -22.37 -26.50
N LYS A 9 -3.23 -21.78 -27.64
CA LYS A 9 -3.76 -20.47 -28.04
C LYS A 9 -3.77 -20.35 -29.56
N ALA A 10 -4.98 -20.35 -30.10
CA ALA A 10 -5.44 -19.77 -31.36
C ALA A 10 -6.52 -20.69 -31.93
N GLY A 11 -7.79 -20.34 -31.69
CA GLY A 11 -8.88 -20.85 -32.49
C GLY A 11 -8.74 -20.30 -33.89
N VAL A 12 -8.10 -21.07 -34.77
CA VAL A 12 -8.07 -20.81 -36.20
C VAL A 12 -9.13 -21.69 -36.83
N ALA A 13 -10.24 -21.10 -37.25
CA ALA A 13 -11.29 -21.81 -37.95
C ALA A 13 -10.77 -22.25 -39.33
N PHE A 14 -10.61 -23.55 -39.52
CA PHE A 14 -10.45 -24.16 -40.83
C PHE A 14 -11.82 -24.28 -41.51
N VAL A 15 -11.94 -23.77 -42.73
CA VAL A 15 -12.97 -24.21 -43.67
C VAL A 15 -12.26 -24.60 -44.96
N ALA A 16 -12.29 -25.89 -45.29
CA ALA A 16 -11.92 -26.41 -46.60
C ALA A 16 -13.20 -26.67 -47.41
N VAL A 17 -13.17 -26.46 -48.74
CA VAL A 17 -13.69 -27.38 -49.79
C VAL A 17 -13.48 -26.83 -51.22
N ALA A 18 -12.77 -27.63 -52.02
CA ALA A 18 -12.84 -27.98 -53.45
C ALA A 18 -12.95 -26.96 -54.64
N THR A 19 -11.84 -26.92 -55.40
CA THR A 19 -11.62 -27.04 -56.88
C THR A 19 -12.32 -26.21 -57.98
N LEU A 20 -11.42 -25.70 -58.86
CA LEU A 20 -11.46 -25.40 -60.30
C LEU A 20 -12.33 -24.26 -60.86
N GLY A 21 -11.64 -23.26 -61.41
CA GLY A 21 -12.00 -22.65 -62.70
C GLY A 21 -12.46 -21.19 -62.66
N ALA A 22 -11.83 -20.39 -63.53
CA ALA A 22 -12.22 -19.06 -63.99
C ALA A 22 -12.00 -17.86 -63.04
N SER A 23 -11.01 -17.06 -63.43
CA SER A 23 -10.78 -15.68 -63.01
C SER A 23 -11.98 -14.80 -63.37
N VAL A 24 -12.66 -14.27 -62.34
CA VAL A 24 -13.55 -13.11 -62.46
C VAL A 24 -13.27 -12.18 -61.30
N SER A 25 -12.95 -10.93 -61.64
CA SER A 25 -12.65 -9.84 -60.70
C SER A 25 -13.87 -9.58 -59.81
N ALA A 26 -13.87 -10.13 -58.60
CA ALA A 26 -14.86 -9.82 -57.58
C ALA A 26 -14.25 -8.78 -56.63
N VAL A 27 -14.78 -7.55 -56.68
CA VAL A 27 -14.55 -6.57 -55.61
C VAL A 27 -15.22 -7.14 -54.36
N ALA A 28 -14.42 -7.72 -53.47
CA ALA A 28 -14.90 -8.20 -52.18
C ALA A 28 -15.52 -7.02 -51.40
N PRO A 29 -16.70 -7.17 -50.79
CA PRO A 29 -17.19 -6.16 -49.87
C PRO A 29 -16.18 -6.06 -48.73
N ALA A 30 -15.61 -4.87 -48.55
CA ALA A 30 -14.78 -4.58 -47.39
C ALA A 30 -15.66 -4.73 -46.15
N ILE A 31 -15.56 -5.89 -45.48
CA ILE A 31 -16.10 -6.07 -44.13
C ILE A 31 -15.20 -5.22 -43.24
N ALA A 32 -15.58 -3.96 -43.06
CA ALA A 32 -15.00 -3.10 -42.03
C ALA A 32 -15.29 -3.77 -40.69
N SER A 33 -14.33 -4.54 -40.20
CA SER A 33 -14.32 -4.99 -38.81
C SER A 33 -14.00 -3.75 -37.99
N ALA A 34 -15.03 -2.96 -37.69
CA ALA A 34 -14.91 -1.91 -36.70
C ALA A 34 -14.60 -2.62 -35.38
N SER A 35 -13.33 -2.63 -34.97
CA SER A 35 -12.99 -2.97 -33.60
C SER A 35 -13.63 -1.88 -32.75
N VAL A 36 -14.76 -2.17 -32.10
CA VAL A 36 -15.22 -1.35 -31.00
C VAL A 36 -14.13 -1.50 -29.93
N GLN A 37 -13.21 -0.55 -29.87
CA GLN A 37 -12.34 -0.41 -28.73
C GLN A 37 -13.28 -0.21 -27.52
N PRO A 38 -13.29 -1.13 -26.53
CA PRO A 38 -14.15 -0.94 -25.36
C PRO A 38 -13.84 0.45 -24.79
N ALA A 39 -14.90 1.21 -24.48
CA ALA A 39 -14.74 2.52 -23.87
C ALA A 39 -14.00 2.31 -22.55
N TYR A 40 -12.71 2.61 -22.55
CA TYR A 40 -11.86 2.39 -21.40
C TYR A 40 -12.28 3.39 -20.33
N VAL A 41 -12.82 2.90 -19.22
CA VAL A 41 -13.14 3.74 -18.08
C VAL A 41 -11.84 3.97 -17.34
N ASN A 42 -11.53 5.23 -17.02
CA ASN A 42 -10.37 5.52 -16.19
C ASN A 42 -10.57 4.88 -14.82
N LEU A 43 -9.55 4.18 -14.34
CA LEU A 43 -9.49 3.72 -12.97
C LEU A 43 -9.70 4.91 -12.03
N SER A 44 -10.68 4.80 -11.15
CA SER A 44 -10.94 5.76 -10.08
C SER A 44 -10.91 5.02 -8.76
N VAL A 45 -10.08 5.48 -7.84
CA VAL A 45 -9.98 4.89 -6.50
C VAL A 45 -10.68 5.82 -5.52
N ASN A 46 -11.56 5.25 -4.69
CA ASN A 46 -12.20 6.00 -3.62
C ASN A 46 -11.13 6.54 -2.67
N LYS A 47 -11.40 7.70 -2.04
CA LYS A 47 -10.45 8.30 -1.11
C LYS A 47 -10.06 7.29 -0.02
N ILE A 48 -8.76 7.03 0.07
CA ILE A 48 -8.16 6.16 1.09
C ILE A 48 -7.69 7.03 2.27
N ALA A 49 -7.90 6.54 3.49
CA ALA A 49 -7.43 7.12 4.74
C ALA A 49 -6.65 6.09 5.58
N ILE A 50 -5.83 6.59 6.51
CA ILE A 50 -5.12 5.77 7.48
C ILE A 50 -6.14 5.04 8.37
N GLY A 51 -5.91 3.75 8.60
CA GLY A 51 -6.82 2.89 9.34
C GLY A 51 -7.89 2.22 8.47
N ASP A 52 -8.04 2.59 7.20
CA ASP A 52 -8.96 1.91 6.30
C ASP A 52 -8.59 0.45 6.13
N THR A 53 -9.58 -0.43 6.23
CA THR A 53 -9.41 -1.87 6.02
C THR A 53 -9.94 -2.32 4.66
N ILE A 54 -10.53 -1.41 3.89
CA ILE A 54 -11.11 -1.68 2.57
C ILE A 54 -10.55 -0.67 1.58
N ILE A 55 -10.12 -1.14 0.41
CA ILE A 55 -9.77 -0.30 -0.74
C ILE A 55 -10.79 -0.58 -1.84
N SER A 56 -11.39 0.47 -2.40
CA SER A 56 -12.47 0.34 -3.39
C SER A 56 -12.41 1.43 -4.43
N GLY A 57 -13.17 1.25 -5.51
CA GLY A 57 -13.22 2.22 -6.60
C GLY A 57 -14.05 1.73 -7.77
N THR A 58 -13.83 2.37 -8.91
CA THR A 58 -14.45 2.03 -10.19
C THR A 58 -13.42 1.90 -11.30
N GLY A 59 -13.77 1.15 -12.34
CA GLY A 59 -12.94 0.97 -13.53
C GLY A 59 -13.71 0.27 -14.65
N THR A 60 -12.99 -0.21 -15.66
CA THR A 60 -13.60 -0.93 -16.79
C THR A 60 -14.10 -2.31 -16.35
N PRO A 61 -15.41 -2.63 -16.50
CA PRO A 61 -15.95 -3.94 -16.19
C PRO A 61 -15.17 -5.08 -16.86
N GLY A 62 -14.81 -6.11 -16.09
CA GLY A 62 -14.09 -7.27 -16.59
C GLY A 62 -12.57 -7.20 -16.49
N ASP A 63 -12.00 -6.02 -16.26
CA ASP A 63 -10.57 -5.86 -15.95
C ASP A 63 -10.25 -6.36 -14.54
N TYR A 64 -8.96 -6.53 -14.26
CA TYR A 64 -8.48 -6.88 -12.93
C TYR A 64 -7.58 -5.79 -12.33
N ILE A 65 -7.70 -5.64 -11.01
CA ILE A 65 -6.98 -4.67 -10.19
C ILE A 65 -5.78 -5.30 -9.51
N ASN A 66 -4.66 -4.58 -9.53
CA ASN A 66 -3.50 -4.84 -8.70
C ASN A 66 -3.47 -3.83 -7.55
N ILE A 67 -3.25 -4.29 -6.33
CA ILE A 67 -3.11 -3.44 -5.12
C ILE A 67 -1.85 -3.84 -4.36
N ASN A 68 -0.95 -2.87 -4.17
CA ASN A 68 0.35 -3.08 -3.53
C ASN A 68 0.60 -2.03 -2.45
N ASP A 69 1.11 -2.46 -1.31
CA ASP A 69 1.88 -1.63 -0.38
C ASP A 69 3.35 -1.63 -0.80
N ILE A 70 3.76 -0.57 -1.49
CA ILE A 70 5.12 -0.43 -2.04
C ILE A 70 6.14 -0.33 -0.91
N THR A 71 5.85 0.48 0.13
CA THR A 71 6.77 0.69 1.24
C THR A 71 6.87 -0.55 2.12
N GLY A 72 5.71 -1.13 2.49
CA GLY A 72 5.62 -2.36 3.27
C GLY A 72 5.98 -3.64 2.49
N LYS A 73 6.26 -3.52 1.18
CA LYS A 73 6.60 -4.61 0.26
C LYS A 73 5.57 -5.75 0.29
N LYS A 74 4.29 -5.40 0.34
CA LYS A 74 3.19 -6.35 0.40
C LYS A 74 2.27 -6.22 -0.80
N VAL A 75 1.97 -7.35 -1.44
CA VAL A 75 0.97 -7.44 -2.50
C VAL A 75 -0.35 -7.88 -1.87
N PHE A 76 -1.44 -7.15 -2.14
CA PHE A 76 -2.78 -7.50 -1.64
C PHE A 76 -3.68 -8.11 -2.71
N ALA A 77 -3.51 -7.70 -3.96
CA ALA A 77 -4.18 -8.29 -5.12
C ALA A 77 -3.27 -8.17 -6.34
N THR A 78 -3.19 -9.21 -7.16
CA THR A 78 -2.54 -9.15 -8.46
C THR A 78 -3.16 -10.15 -9.44
N GLY A 79 -3.00 -9.89 -10.75
CA GLY A 79 -3.49 -10.81 -11.77
C GLY A 79 -5.01 -10.95 -11.71
N ASP A 80 -5.52 -12.18 -11.56
CA ASP A 80 -6.95 -12.49 -11.57
C ASP A 80 -7.65 -12.38 -10.20
N ASP A 81 -6.96 -11.88 -9.15
CA ASP A 81 -7.46 -11.89 -7.76
C ASP A 81 -8.66 -10.98 -7.51
N LEU A 82 -8.69 -9.82 -8.18
CA LEU A 82 -9.69 -8.77 -7.95
C LEU A 82 -10.25 -8.27 -9.27
N LYS A 83 -11.35 -8.86 -9.70
CA LYS A 83 -12.05 -8.49 -10.92
C LYS A 83 -13.00 -7.32 -10.71
N ILE A 84 -13.01 -6.36 -11.62
CA ILE A 84 -14.01 -5.29 -11.68
C ILE A 84 -15.33 -5.92 -12.14
N ASP A 85 -16.39 -5.71 -11.37
CA ASP A 85 -17.69 -6.31 -11.61
C ASP A 85 -18.39 -5.71 -12.86
N ALA A 86 -19.54 -6.29 -13.23
CA ALA A 86 -20.31 -5.85 -14.40
C ALA A 86 -20.84 -4.42 -14.28
N SER A 87 -20.97 -3.89 -13.06
CA SER A 87 -21.35 -2.51 -12.79
C SER A 87 -20.15 -1.55 -12.76
N GLY A 88 -18.94 -2.04 -12.93
CA GLY A 88 -17.72 -1.24 -12.96
C GLY A 88 -17.13 -0.94 -11.59
N HIS A 89 -17.47 -1.71 -10.56
CA HIS A 89 -16.96 -1.52 -9.20
C HIS A 89 -15.97 -2.60 -8.79
N PHE A 90 -15.05 -2.25 -7.88
CA PHE A 90 -14.22 -3.20 -7.16
C PHE A 90 -14.14 -2.84 -5.67
N SER A 91 -13.92 -3.85 -4.84
CA SER A 91 -13.70 -3.68 -3.41
C SER A 91 -12.82 -4.82 -2.89
N LEU A 92 -11.74 -4.46 -2.18
CA LEU A 92 -10.84 -5.39 -1.54
C LEU A 92 -10.84 -5.15 -0.04
N GLN A 93 -11.28 -6.15 0.72
CA GLN A 93 -11.02 -6.23 2.15
C GLN A 93 -9.54 -6.61 2.36
N LEU A 94 -8.79 -5.77 3.06
CA LEU A 94 -7.42 -6.09 3.45
C LEU A 94 -7.40 -7.29 4.42
N PRO A 95 -6.34 -8.12 4.40
CA PRO A 95 -6.23 -9.28 5.28
C PRO A 95 -6.43 -8.93 6.76
N ALA A 96 -6.93 -9.88 7.56
CA ALA A 96 -7.12 -9.66 8.99
C ALA A 96 -5.83 -9.14 9.65
N GLY A 97 -5.97 -8.08 10.45
CA GLY A 97 -4.83 -7.39 11.08
C GLY A 97 -4.10 -6.38 10.19
N TYR A 98 -4.54 -6.16 8.95
CA TYR A 98 -4.05 -5.10 8.08
C TYR A 98 -5.06 -3.95 7.95
N ALA A 99 -4.52 -2.75 7.99
CA ALA A 99 -5.18 -1.50 7.65
C ALA A 99 -4.18 -0.63 6.91
N VAL A 100 -4.65 0.39 6.19
CA VAL A 100 -3.80 1.41 5.57
C VAL A 100 -2.98 2.11 6.64
N GLN A 101 -1.67 2.15 6.47
CA GLN A 101 -0.72 2.57 7.49
C GLN A 101 -0.12 3.95 7.14
N LEU A 102 0.07 4.76 8.18
CA LEU A 102 0.93 5.95 8.07
C LEU A 102 2.37 5.51 7.76
N GLY A 103 3.13 6.31 7.02
CA GLY A 103 4.47 5.99 6.52
C GLY A 103 4.50 5.18 5.22
N HIS A 104 3.36 4.64 4.77
CA HIS A 104 3.31 3.71 3.65
C HIS A 104 2.83 4.36 2.36
N THR A 105 3.23 3.77 1.23
CA THR A 105 2.79 4.16 -0.10
C THR A 105 2.09 2.99 -0.76
N TYR A 106 0.86 3.20 -1.19
CA TYR A 106 0.03 2.20 -1.86
C TYR A 106 -0.11 2.54 -3.34
N SER A 107 -0.03 1.55 -4.21
CA SER A 107 -0.37 1.67 -5.63
C SER A 107 -1.57 0.80 -5.94
N VAL A 108 -2.51 1.37 -6.69
CA VAL A 108 -3.64 0.68 -7.29
C VAL A 108 -3.56 0.89 -8.79
N SER A 109 -3.55 -0.19 -9.56
CA SER A 109 -3.55 -0.17 -11.01
C SER A 109 -4.50 -1.22 -11.56
N ASP A 110 -4.90 -1.08 -12.82
CA ASP A 110 -5.63 -2.14 -13.51
C ASP A 110 -4.76 -2.78 -14.60
N SER A 111 -5.26 -3.86 -15.19
CA SER A 111 -4.49 -4.73 -16.08
C SER A 111 -4.16 -4.11 -17.44
N PHE A 112 -4.83 -3.04 -17.88
CA PHE A 112 -4.50 -2.40 -19.18
C PHE A 112 -4.40 -0.86 -19.16
N ASN A 113 -4.72 -0.19 -18.06
CA ASN A 113 -4.34 1.20 -17.81
C ASN A 113 -2.90 1.25 -17.28
N LEU A 114 -2.03 1.95 -18.02
CA LEU A 114 -0.61 2.11 -17.69
C LEU A 114 -0.33 3.15 -16.59
N LYS A 115 -1.36 3.62 -15.87
CA LYS A 115 -1.22 4.66 -14.83
C LYS A 115 -1.72 4.15 -13.48
N ASP A 116 -0.77 3.98 -12.57
CA ASP A 116 -1.03 3.70 -11.17
C ASP A 116 -1.66 4.92 -10.48
N VAL A 117 -2.70 4.69 -9.69
CA VAL A 117 -3.15 5.62 -8.67
C VAL A 117 -2.35 5.35 -7.41
N VAL A 118 -1.53 6.32 -7.01
CA VAL A 118 -0.59 6.19 -5.89
C VAL A 118 -1.04 7.03 -4.71
N TYR A 119 -1.20 6.41 -3.54
CA TYR A 119 -1.50 7.07 -2.27
C TYR A 119 -0.29 6.94 -1.35
N SER A 120 0.37 8.07 -1.05
CA SER A 120 1.46 8.11 -0.08
C SER A 120 0.99 8.79 1.21
N PHE A 121 1.07 8.07 2.31
CA PHE A 121 0.77 8.59 3.65
C PHE A 121 2.10 8.87 4.32
N ALA A 122 2.70 10.03 4.08
CA ALA A 122 3.99 10.36 4.69
C ALA A 122 3.89 10.27 6.24
N GLY A 123 4.72 9.43 6.84
CA GLY A 123 4.82 9.33 8.30
C GLY A 123 5.70 10.45 8.84
N SER A 124 5.24 11.13 9.89
CA SER A 124 6.08 12.02 10.68
C SER A 124 6.40 11.37 12.00
N PHE A 125 7.70 11.28 12.30
CA PHE A 125 8.14 11.04 13.66
C PHE A 125 8.08 12.36 14.42
N SER A 126 7.41 12.37 15.56
CA SER A 126 7.30 13.53 16.43
C SER A 126 7.23 13.09 17.88
N VAL A 127 7.64 13.99 18.77
CA VAL A 127 7.56 13.78 20.22
C VAL A 127 6.80 14.97 20.77
N ASP A 128 5.76 14.70 21.55
CA ASP A 128 5.05 15.75 22.26
C ASP A 128 5.96 16.38 23.31
N THR A 129 5.61 17.59 23.75
CA THR A 129 6.40 18.26 24.79
C THR A 129 6.42 17.44 26.08
N VAL A 130 7.63 17.13 26.55
CA VAL A 130 7.85 16.44 27.83
C VAL A 130 8.07 17.49 28.91
N LYS A 131 7.25 17.46 29.97
CA LYS A 131 7.31 18.42 31.09
C LYS A 131 7.89 17.77 32.35
N ASN A 132 8.48 18.60 33.20
CA ASN A 132 8.98 18.21 34.50
C ASN A 132 7.89 17.54 35.36
N GLY A 133 8.27 16.52 36.12
CA GLY A 133 7.35 15.79 37.00
C GLY A 133 6.39 14.83 36.29
N ARG A 134 6.34 14.82 34.94
CA ARG A 134 5.55 13.83 34.19
C ARG A 134 6.24 12.47 34.21
N THR A 135 5.45 11.42 34.02
CA THR A 135 5.94 10.03 33.93
C THR A 135 5.86 9.47 32.52
N THR A 136 5.17 10.15 31.61
CA THR A 136 4.85 9.65 30.27
C THR A 136 5.44 10.53 29.16
N ILE A 137 5.92 9.90 28.10
CA ILE A 137 6.20 10.51 26.79
C ILE A 137 5.16 10.01 25.81
N THR A 138 4.68 10.89 24.94
CA THR A 138 3.79 10.57 23.82
C THR A 138 4.30 11.22 22.54
N GLY A 139 3.80 10.75 21.40
CA GLY A 139 4.06 11.39 20.12
C GLY A 139 3.51 10.59 18.96
N LYS A 140 3.94 10.96 17.75
CA LYS A 140 3.60 10.24 16.51
C LYS A 140 4.80 9.52 15.92
N GLY A 141 4.58 8.34 15.35
CA GLY A 141 5.57 7.56 14.63
C GLY A 141 4.95 6.77 13.49
N ILE A 142 5.73 5.89 12.87
CA ILE A 142 5.25 5.01 11.81
C ILE A 142 4.61 3.76 12.45
N PRO A 143 3.33 3.46 12.20
CA PRO A 143 2.65 2.26 12.70
C PRO A 143 3.46 0.98 12.55
N GLY A 144 3.45 0.16 13.60
CA GLY A 144 4.17 -1.12 13.62
C GLY A 144 5.68 -1.00 13.88
N HIS A 145 6.25 0.20 13.78
CA HIS A 145 7.62 0.47 14.24
C HIS A 145 7.67 0.60 15.76
N TYR A 146 8.88 0.74 16.28
CA TYR A 146 9.13 0.96 17.70
C TYR A 146 10.00 2.19 17.92
N ILE A 147 9.90 2.76 19.12
CA ILE A 147 10.63 3.95 19.51
C ILE A 147 11.75 3.58 20.49
N ASN A 148 12.96 4.03 20.19
CA ASN A 148 14.08 4.02 21.12
C ASN A 148 14.12 5.34 21.88
N ILE A 149 14.40 5.31 23.17
CA ILE A 149 14.44 6.49 24.04
C ILE A 149 15.67 6.42 24.93
N ASN A 150 16.55 7.41 24.81
CA ASN A 150 17.74 7.58 25.63
C ASN A 150 17.69 8.91 26.36
N ASP A 151 17.89 8.89 27.68
CA ASP A 151 18.26 10.08 28.44
C ASP A 151 19.78 10.22 28.39
N VAL A 152 20.25 11.13 27.53
CA VAL A 152 21.68 11.33 27.34
C VAL A 152 22.30 12.21 28.41
N THR A 153 21.51 12.94 29.19
CA THR A 153 22.00 13.70 30.34
C THR A 153 22.39 12.75 31.46
N SER A 154 21.52 11.79 31.79
CA SER A 154 21.79 10.78 32.82
C SER A 154 22.51 9.52 32.30
N LYS A 155 22.80 9.46 30.98
CA LYS A 155 23.39 8.31 30.28
C LYS A 155 22.59 7.01 30.47
N LYS A 156 21.26 7.13 30.54
CA LYS A 156 20.34 6.03 30.75
C LYS A 156 19.57 5.70 29.48
N VAL A 157 19.54 4.42 29.14
CA VAL A 157 18.62 3.87 28.12
C VAL A 157 17.27 3.66 28.79
N LEU A 158 16.22 4.28 28.26
CA LEU A 158 14.86 4.18 28.81
C LEU A 158 14.04 3.12 28.08
N ALA A 159 14.15 3.04 26.76
CA ALA A 159 13.43 2.08 25.93
C ALA A 159 14.24 1.75 24.68
N THR A 160 14.20 0.49 24.22
CA THR A 160 14.82 0.06 22.96
C THR A 160 13.97 -0.96 22.22
N GLY A 161 14.16 -1.01 20.90
CA GLY A 161 13.86 -2.18 20.07
C GLY A 161 12.38 -2.52 19.97
N ASN A 162 11.80 -3.09 21.03
CA ASN A 162 10.44 -3.62 21.09
C ASN A 162 9.61 -3.06 22.27
N ASP A 163 10.15 -2.14 23.07
CA ASP A 163 9.50 -1.69 24.32
C ASP A 163 8.32 -0.73 24.06
N VAL A 164 8.42 0.10 23.01
CA VAL A 164 7.47 1.19 22.74
C VAL A 164 6.97 1.06 21.31
N LYS A 165 5.88 0.31 21.12
CA LYS A 165 5.29 0.08 19.81
C LYS A 165 4.44 1.26 19.37
N VAL A 166 4.57 1.66 18.12
CA VAL A 166 3.65 2.60 17.47
C VAL A 166 2.39 1.86 17.02
N ASP A 167 1.22 2.35 17.43
CA ASP A 167 -0.08 1.77 17.08
C ASP A 167 -0.44 1.99 15.59
N SER A 168 -1.56 1.40 15.15
CA SER A 168 -2.05 1.52 13.77
C SER A 168 -2.40 2.95 13.34
N LEU A 169 -2.66 3.84 14.30
CA LEU A 169 -2.98 5.25 14.08
C LEU A 169 -1.75 6.15 14.16
N GLY A 170 -0.57 5.56 14.37
CA GLY A 170 0.70 6.26 14.45
C GLY A 170 0.98 6.86 15.82
N ASN A 171 0.26 6.51 16.89
CA ASN A 171 0.57 6.99 18.24
C ASN A 171 1.54 6.04 18.95
N TYR A 172 2.37 6.59 19.83
CA TYR A 172 3.09 5.79 20.82
C TYR A 172 3.03 6.45 22.19
N SER A 173 3.22 5.64 23.23
CA SER A 173 3.37 6.13 24.60
C SER A 173 4.39 5.29 25.35
N TYR A 174 5.25 5.96 26.11
CA TYR A 174 6.19 5.32 27.03
C TYR A 174 5.98 5.89 28.42
N THR A 175 5.87 5.01 29.42
CA THR A 175 5.75 5.38 30.83
C THR A 175 6.99 4.94 31.59
N LEU A 176 7.58 5.86 32.36
CA LEU A 176 8.70 5.55 33.25
C LEU A 176 8.27 4.53 34.32
N PRO A 177 9.23 3.74 34.86
CA PRO A 177 8.95 2.87 36.00
C PRO A 177 8.39 3.64 37.20
N ALA A 178 7.61 2.95 38.03
CA ALA A 178 6.97 3.54 39.21
C ALA A 178 7.97 4.30 40.10
N GLY A 179 7.55 5.48 40.57
CA GLY A 179 8.37 6.36 41.41
C GLY A 179 9.40 7.22 40.66
N GLN A 180 9.46 7.15 39.33
CA GLN A 180 10.33 8.00 38.51
C GLN A 180 9.52 9.07 37.79
N THR A 181 10.13 10.24 37.58
CA THR A 181 9.58 11.34 36.78
C THR A 181 10.65 11.93 35.88
N PHE A 182 10.25 12.55 34.78
CA PHE A 182 11.16 13.35 33.95
C PHE A 182 11.59 14.60 34.71
N ILE A 183 12.87 14.93 34.59
CA ILE A 183 13.53 16.02 35.29
C ILE A 183 13.80 17.15 34.30
N ALA A 184 13.41 18.37 34.64
CA ALA A 184 13.67 19.56 33.83
C ALA A 184 15.15 19.66 33.39
N GLY A 185 15.38 20.05 32.14
CA GLY A 185 16.72 20.20 31.57
C GLY A 185 17.38 18.90 31.12
N HIS A 186 16.82 17.72 31.43
CA HIS A 186 17.30 16.48 30.85
C HIS A 186 17.08 16.48 29.34
N LYS A 187 18.11 16.04 28.60
CA LYS A 187 18.08 15.89 27.15
C LYS A 187 17.77 14.44 26.81
N LEU A 188 16.66 14.26 26.13
CA LEU A 188 16.22 12.98 25.61
C LEU A 188 16.53 12.92 24.11
N ILE A 189 16.97 11.75 23.65
CA ILE A 189 17.10 11.41 22.24
C ILE A 189 16.13 10.28 21.96
N LEU A 190 15.21 10.52 21.04
CA LEU A 190 14.27 9.52 20.56
C LEU A 190 14.55 9.20 19.10
N SER A 191 14.39 7.94 18.72
CA SER A 191 14.50 7.52 17.32
C SER A 191 13.53 6.41 16.96
N ASP A 192 13.19 6.35 15.67
CA ASP A 192 12.51 5.20 15.09
C ASP A 192 13.46 4.01 14.96
N SER A 193 13.01 2.81 15.32
CA SER A 193 13.82 1.59 15.36
C SER A 193 14.34 1.14 14.00
N LEU A 194 13.60 1.42 12.92
CA LEU A 194 13.94 1.01 11.56
C LEU A 194 14.43 2.19 10.71
N ASN A 195 14.24 3.42 11.19
CA ASN A 195 14.75 4.63 10.59
C ASN A 195 15.58 5.43 11.61
N LEU A 196 16.80 4.96 11.86
CA LEU A 196 17.74 5.60 12.79
C LEU A 196 18.17 7.03 12.38
N ARG A 197 17.81 7.48 11.16
CA ARG A 197 18.01 8.87 10.73
C ARG A 197 16.92 9.81 11.26
N SER A 198 15.75 9.27 11.63
CA SER A 198 14.67 10.00 12.29
C SER A 198 14.98 10.14 13.78
N LEU A 199 15.89 11.06 14.10
CA LEU A 199 16.31 11.38 15.46
C LEU A 199 15.70 12.69 15.92
N ILE A 200 15.02 12.67 17.08
CA ILE A 200 14.46 13.86 17.70
C ILE A 200 15.12 14.05 19.06
N GLN A 201 15.63 15.26 19.26
CA GLN A 201 16.10 15.71 20.55
C GLN A 201 15.00 16.48 21.26
N VAL A 202 14.68 16.07 22.49
CA VAL A 202 13.75 16.79 23.36
C VAL A 202 14.50 17.24 24.60
N ILE A 203 14.24 18.48 25.04
CA ILE A 203 14.66 18.96 26.36
C ILE A 203 13.41 18.96 27.22
N VAL A 204 13.47 18.29 28.38
CA VAL A 204 12.37 18.30 29.34
C VAL A 204 12.20 19.73 29.83
N SER A 205 11.03 20.31 29.55
CA SER A 205 10.70 21.67 29.97
C SER A 205 10.39 21.70 31.46
N ASN A 206 10.43 22.91 32.06
CA ASN A 206 9.77 23.15 33.33
C ASN A 206 8.26 22.88 33.27
#